data_AF-A0A182IQ60-F1
#
_entry.id   AF-A0A182IQ60-F1
#
_cell.length_a   1.000
_cell.length_b   1.000
_cell.length_c   1.000
_cell.angle_alpha   90.00
_cell.angle_beta   90.00
_cell.angle_gamma   90.00
#
_symmetry.space_group_name_H-M   'P 1'
#
loop_
_entity.id
_entity.type
_entity.pdbx_description
1 polymer ?
#
loop_
_entity_poly.entity_id
_entity_poly.type
_entity_poly.pdbx_seq_one_letter_code
_entity_poly.pdbx_strand_id
1 'polypeptide(L)'
;MGIVKVIHGMMVVCGLSYMMYGSVWNLLSIYLHNPLTFYVDTTHLHWNTTFPAISVCQVENSETIAEASKEYFGADRDPLVDSLITDIVFYGGTCYSCEECLSGGSLGPSLDCATLRNFSQLVRRHRAPCDQLITGCQWQRESFDCCRLFHPLNTEFGRCYSVNAANFYGSPSTGRPSKLVSNRATGPGKLRFRVLEDVQLYLHDEFSVPHAFVDRSLRETVLWGMRKEIAVRVIEMENKGTVQELPIWRRNCRFPWEVVGGGKHP
;
A
#
# COMPACT_ATOMS: atom_id res chain seq x y z
N MET A 1 28.62 71.22 -6.17
CA MET A 1 29.34 69.92 -6.31
C MET A 1 29.17 68.98 -5.11
N GLY A 2 28.94 69.46 -3.88
CA GLY A 2 28.75 68.62 -2.69
C GLY A 2 27.41 67.86 -2.62
N ILE A 3 26.29 68.50 -2.97
CA ILE A 3 24.94 67.91 -2.87
C ILE A 3 24.78 66.67 -3.76
N VAL A 4 25.30 66.71 -5.00
CA VAL A 4 25.25 65.57 -5.93
C VAL A 4 26.01 64.37 -5.39
N LYS A 5 27.15 64.58 -4.72
CA LYS A 5 27.92 63.50 -4.08
C LYS A 5 27.18 62.88 -2.89
N VAL A 6 26.45 63.68 -2.11
CA VAL A 6 25.65 63.21 -0.97
C VAL A 6 24.45 62.38 -1.45
N ILE A 7 23.72 62.85 -2.47
CA ILE A 7 22.60 62.11 -3.05
C ILE A 7 23.07 60.78 -3.66
N HIS A 8 24.19 60.80 -4.37
CA HIS A 8 24.78 59.58 -4.93
C HIS A 8 25.20 58.60 -3.82
N GLY A 9 25.82 59.09 -2.74
CA GLY A 9 26.16 58.27 -1.57
C GLY A 9 24.93 57.64 -0.89
N MET A 10 23.84 58.40 -0.73
CA MET A 10 22.60 57.86 -0.15
C MET A 10 21.95 56.80 -1.03
N MET A 11 21.90 57.00 -2.36
CA MET A 11 21.36 55.99 -3.27
C MET A 11 22.18 54.70 -3.26
N VAL A 12 23.51 54.80 -3.20
CA VAL A 12 24.38 53.63 -3.10
C VAL A 12 24.15 52.88 -1.78
N VAL A 13 24.07 53.56 -0.64
CA VAL A 13 23.84 52.92 0.67
C VAL A 13 22.47 52.26 0.74
N CYS A 14 21.42 52.92 0.26
CA CYS A 14 20.06 52.35 0.21
C CYS A 14 19.99 51.15 -0.75
N GLY A 15 20.68 51.21 -1.89
CA GLY A 15 20.77 50.09 -2.81
C GLY A 15 21.45 48.88 -2.18
N LEU A 16 22.59 49.10 -1.52
CA LEU A 16 23.34 48.03 -0.84
C LEU A 16 22.56 47.44 0.34
N SER A 17 21.89 48.26 1.15
CA SER A 17 21.10 47.78 2.29
C SER A 17 19.90 46.96 1.85
N TYR A 18 19.20 47.38 0.79
CA TYR A 18 18.10 46.62 0.22
C TYR A 18 18.57 45.27 -0.35
N MET A 19 19.68 45.25 -1.08
CA MET A 19 20.24 44.00 -1.61
C MET A 19 20.70 43.05 -0.52
N MET A 20 21.33 43.58 0.53
CA MET A 20 21.78 42.78 1.67
C MET A 20 20.57 42.20 2.43
N TYR A 21 19.57 43.03 2.74
CA TYR A 21 18.35 42.59 3.41
C TYR A 21 17.61 41.52 2.58
N GLY A 22 17.41 41.76 1.29
CA GLY A 22 16.75 40.81 0.40
C GLY A 22 17.48 39.48 0.30
N SER A 23 18.82 39.51 0.19
CA SER A 23 19.64 38.29 0.10
C SER A 23 19.61 37.49 1.41
N VAL A 24 19.77 38.16 2.55
CA VAL A 24 19.71 37.51 3.88
C VAL A 24 18.32 36.94 4.13
N TRP A 25 17.27 37.69 3.81
CA TRP A 25 15.89 37.22 3.96
C TRP A 25 15.61 36.01 3.09
N ASN A 26 16.07 36.02 1.83
CA ASN A 26 15.89 34.90 0.91
C ASN A 26 16.63 33.64 1.38
N LEU A 27 17.90 33.77 1.79
CA LEU A 27 18.68 32.64 2.32
C LEU A 27 18.05 32.06 3.59
N LEU A 28 17.62 32.92 4.50
CA LEU A 28 16.94 32.49 5.72
C LEU A 28 15.62 31.79 5.40
N SER A 29 14.84 32.33 4.47
CA SER A 29 13.58 31.74 4.03
C SER A 29 13.77 30.35 3.44
N ILE A 30 14.75 30.18 2.54
CA ILE A 30 15.09 28.88 1.94
C ILE A 30 15.55 27.89 3.01
N TYR A 31 16.41 28.31 3.94
CA TYR A 31 16.88 27.45 5.03
C TYR A 31 15.74 26.98 5.96
N LEU A 32 14.78 27.85 6.26
CA LEU A 32 13.68 27.53 7.17
C LEU A 32 12.57 26.71 6.50
N HIS A 33 12.27 26.95 5.23
CA HIS A 33 11.10 26.37 4.55
C HIS A 33 11.44 25.28 3.53
N ASN A 34 12.68 25.22 3.01
CA ASN A 34 13.12 24.26 1.99
C ASN A 34 14.40 23.51 2.41
N PRO A 35 14.37 22.71 3.51
CA PRO A 35 15.57 22.06 4.04
C PRO A 35 16.01 20.81 3.24
N LEU A 36 15.22 20.34 2.28
CA LEU A 36 15.47 19.12 1.52
C LEU A 36 15.70 19.42 0.04
N THR A 37 16.62 18.69 -0.59
CA THR A 37 16.90 18.76 -2.02
C THR A 37 16.87 17.36 -2.61
N PHE A 38 16.15 17.20 -3.72
CA PHE A 38 16.05 15.95 -4.46
C PHE A 38 16.96 16.02 -5.69
N TYR A 39 17.75 14.98 -5.91
CA TYR A 39 18.56 14.83 -7.11
C TYR A 39 18.27 13.47 -7.72
N VAL A 40 18.25 13.42 -9.06
CA VAL A 40 18.12 12.15 -9.78
C VAL A 40 19.50 11.55 -9.89
N ASP A 41 19.69 10.39 -9.27
CA ASP A 41 20.89 9.60 -9.50
C ASP A 41 20.67 8.67 -10.70
N THR A 42 21.65 8.60 -11.59
CA THR A 42 21.60 7.79 -12.81
C THR A 42 22.78 6.82 -12.81
N THR A 43 22.85 5.98 -11.79
CA THR A 43 23.84 4.90 -11.68
C THR A 43 23.55 3.77 -12.66
N HIS A 44 23.81 4.01 -13.94
CA HIS A 44 23.51 3.05 -15.02
C HIS A 44 24.36 1.77 -14.97
N LEU A 45 25.50 1.76 -14.28
CA LEU A 45 26.44 0.64 -14.28
C LEU A 45 26.13 -0.44 -13.25
N HIS A 46 25.71 -0.03 -12.04
CA HIS A 46 25.46 -0.90 -10.88
C HIS A 46 24.14 -0.49 -10.22
N TRP A 47 23.05 -1.07 -10.68
CA TRP A 47 21.72 -0.87 -10.11
C TRP A 47 21.15 -2.21 -9.66
N ASN A 48 20.55 -2.21 -8.48
CA ASN A 48 19.70 -3.29 -7.97
C ASN A 48 18.36 -2.63 -7.64
N THR A 49 17.36 -2.86 -8.48
CA THR A 49 16.02 -2.29 -8.27
C THR A 49 15.07 -3.36 -7.77
N THR A 50 14.45 -3.08 -6.64
CA THR A 50 13.45 -3.94 -6.04
C THR A 50 12.19 -3.92 -6.91
N PHE A 51 11.66 -5.10 -7.22
CA PHE A 51 10.36 -5.21 -7.89
C PHE A 51 9.27 -4.66 -6.97
N PRO A 52 8.22 -3.98 -7.47
CA PRO A 52 7.21 -3.41 -6.59
C PRO A 52 6.49 -4.51 -5.81
N ALA A 53 5.88 -4.14 -4.69
CA ALA A 53 5.01 -5.05 -3.99
C ALA A 53 3.74 -5.26 -4.82
N ILE A 54 3.34 -6.53 -4.93
CA ILE A 54 2.11 -6.93 -5.63
C ILE A 54 1.24 -7.66 -4.66
N SER A 55 0.03 -7.15 -4.47
CA SER A 55 -1.01 -7.79 -3.67
C SER A 55 -2.12 -8.31 -4.57
N VAL A 56 -2.56 -9.54 -4.30
CA VAL A 56 -3.65 -10.22 -4.97
C VAL A 56 -4.78 -10.43 -3.96
N CYS A 57 -5.93 -9.84 -4.23
CA CYS A 57 -7.13 -9.96 -3.39
C CYS A 57 -8.23 -10.67 -4.19
N GLN A 58 -8.87 -11.67 -3.60
CA GLN A 58 -10.04 -12.32 -4.22
C GLN A 58 -11.18 -11.31 -4.41
N VAL A 59 -11.81 -11.33 -5.58
CA VAL A 59 -13.08 -10.61 -5.84
C VAL A 59 -14.24 -11.52 -5.45
N GLU A 60 -15.35 -10.92 -5.04
CA GLU A 60 -16.56 -11.65 -4.69
C GLU A 60 -17.00 -12.59 -5.82
N ASN A 61 -17.24 -13.85 -5.47
CA ASN A 61 -17.84 -14.84 -6.34
C ASN A 61 -18.99 -15.52 -5.58
N SER A 62 -20.23 -15.19 -5.95
CA SER A 62 -21.43 -15.63 -5.26
C SER A 62 -21.59 -17.16 -5.21
N GLU A 63 -21.12 -17.89 -6.22
CA GLU A 63 -21.19 -19.36 -6.24
C GLU A 63 -20.27 -19.96 -5.18
N THR A 64 -19.02 -19.49 -5.11
CA THR A 64 -18.05 -19.97 -4.11
C THR A 64 -18.49 -19.66 -2.68
N ILE A 65 -19.10 -18.49 -2.48
CA ILE A 65 -19.63 -18.08 -1.17
C ILE A 65 -20.83 -18.95 -0.81
N ALA A 66 -21.78 -19.17 -1.73
CA ALA A 66 -22.95 -19.98 -1.46
C ALA A 66 -22.59 -21.44 -1.12
N GLU A 67 -21.54 -22.00 -1.73
CA GLU A 67 -21.01 -23.32 -1.40
C GLU A 67 -20.35 -23.35 -0.02
N ALA A 68 -19.49 -22.38 0.30
CA ALA A 68 -18.84 -22.27 1.61
C ALA A 68 -19.86 -22.04 2.74
N SER A 69 -20.86 -21.18 2.51
CA SER A 69 -21.96 -20.92 3.45
C SER A 69 -22.82 -22.15 3.66
N LYS A 70 -23.05 -22.96 2.61
CA LYS A 70 -23.79 -24.23 2.71
C LYS A 70 -23.07 -25.25 3.57
N GLU A 71 -21.75 -25.32 3.45
CA GLU A 71 -20.94 -26.21 4.29
C GLU A 71 -20.97 -25.77 5.77
N TYR A 72 -20.98 -24.47 6.04
CA TYR A 72 -20.86 -23.96 7.41
C TYR A 72 -22.20 -23.80 8.15
N PHE A 73 -23.24 -23.27 7.48
CA PHE A 73 -24.55 -22.99 8.07
C PHE A 73 -25.62 -24.03 7.70
N GLY A 74 -25.33 -24.93 6.76
CA GLY A 74 -26.28 -25.94 6.25
C GLY A 74 -27.05 -25.49 5.01
N ALA A 75 -27.75 -26.45 4.39
CA ALA A 75 -28.51 -26.24 3.16
C ALA A 75 -29.82 -25.47 3.36
N ASP A 76 -30.44 -25.59 4.55
CA ASP A 76 -31.75 -25.00 4.87
C ASP A 76 -31.64 -23.59 5.48
N ARG A 77 -30.52 -22.90 5.26
CA ARG A 77 -30.28 -21.55 5.79
C ARG A 77 -31.10 -20.49 5.05
N ASP A 78 -31.37 -19.38 5.73
CA ASP A 78 -32.02 -18.22 5.13
C ASP A 78 -31.11 -17.58 4.05
N PRO A 79 -31.59 -17.32 2.83
CA PRO A 79 -30.84 -16.59 1.81
C PRO A 79 -30.30 -15.22 2.27
N LEU A 80 -30.93 -14.59 3.26
CA LEU A 80 -30.46 -13.33 3.84
C LEU A 80 -29.10 -13.49 4.55
N VAL A 81 -28.81 -14.68 5.09
CA VAL A 81 -27.51 -15.01 5.68
C VAL A 81 -26.41 -14.95 4.62
N ASP A 82 -26.68 -15.38 3.39
CA ASP A 82 -25.69 -15.32 2.31
C ASP A 82 -25.32 -13.89 1.95
N SER A 83 -26.32 -13.01 1.79
CA SER A 83 -26.09 -11.59 1.55
C SER A 83 -25.25 -10.94 2.67
N LEU A 84 -25.55 -11.31 3.93
CA LEU A 84 -24.82 -10.81 5.10
C LEU A 84 -23.38 -11.31 5.15
N ILE A 85 -23.15 -12.58 4.86
CA ILE A 85 -21.80 -13.15 4.79
C ILE A 85 -21.02 -12.47 3.68
N THR A 86 -21.61 -12.29 2.50
CA THR A 86 -20.98 -11.62 1.37
C THR A 86 -20.52 -10.21 1.74
N ASP A 87 -21.42 -9.37 2.29
CA ASP A 87 -21.09 -7.98 2.65
C ASP A 87 -20.01 -7.90 3.74
N ILE A 88 -19.94 -8.86 4.65
CA ILE A 88 -18.91 -8.91 5.72
C ILE A 88 -17.58 -9.45 5.18
N VAL A 89 -17.61 -10.55 4.42
CA VAL A 89 -16.41 -11.26 3.96
C VAL A 89 -15.70 -10.49 2.85
N PHE A 90 -16.47 -9.84 1.97
CA PHE A 90 -16.00 -9.04 0.84
C PHE A 90 -16.31 -7.54 1.03
N TYR A 91 -16.16 -7.06 2.26
CA TYR A 91 -16.45 -5.68 2.62
C TYR A 91 -15.76 -4.68 1.68
N GLY A 92 -16.59 -3.86 1.01
CA GLY A 92 -16.17 -2.84 0.04
C GLY A 92 -16.39 -1.40 0.52
N GLY A 93 -16.68 -1.19 1.81
CA GLY A 93 -17.00 0.12 2.39
C GLY A 93 -18.47 0.30 2.80
N THR A 94 -19.36 -0.57 2.34
CA THR A 94 -20.79 -0.58 2.68
C THR A 94 -21.25 -1.99 3.02
N CYS A 95 -22.17 -2.13 3.97
CA CYS A 95 -22.85 -3.38 4.29
C CYS A 95 -24.35 -3.11 4.38
N TYR A 96 -25.08 -3.41 3.31
CA TYR A 96 -26.52 -3.13 3.24
C TYR A 96 -27.31 -4.13 4.07
N SER A 97 -26.89 -5.39 4.03
CA SER A 97 -27.50 -6.49 4.78
C SER A 97 -27.28 -6.41 6.30
N CYS A 98 -26.29 -5.64 6.76
CA CYS A 98 -26.01 -5.46 8.19
C CYS A 98 -27.14 -4.74 8.94
N GLU A 99 -27.98 -3.97 8.25
CA GLU A 99 -29.13 -3.27 8.86
C GLU A 99 -30.16 -4.25 9.44
N GLU A 100 -30.26 -5.44 8.85
CA GLU A 100 -31.15 -6.51 9.32
C GLU A 100 -30.73 -7.06 10.69
N CYS A 101 -29.44 -6.99 11.01
CA CYS A 101 -28.91 -7.35 12.33
C CYS A 101 -29.16 -6.30 13.42
N LEU A 102 -29.38 -5.04 13.02
CA LEU A 102 -29.64 -3.94 13.94
C LEU A 102 -31.13 -3.82 14.29
N SER A 103 -31.98 -4.32 13.40
CA SER A 103 -33.44 -4.31 13.51
C SER A 103 -33.95 -5.37 14.49
N GLY A 104 -33.53 -5.28 15.75
CA GLY A 104 -33.98 -6.15 16.85
C GLY A 104 -35.43 -5.90 17.31
N GLY A 105 -36.32 -5.42 16.45
CA GLY A 105 -37.68 -5.09 16.85
C GLY A 105 -38.62 -4.82 15.68
N SER A 106 -39.66 -5.67 15.61
CA SER A 106 -40.93 -5.45 14.91
C SER A 106 -40.89 -5.31 13.38
N LEU A 107 -40.86 -6.43 12.64
CA LEU A 107 -41.86 -6.80 11.59
C LEU A 107 -41.43 -7.97 10.68
N GLY A 108 -40.28 -8.61 10.90
CA GLY A 108 -39.84 -9.78 10.12
C GLY A 108 -39.25 -10.89 11.00
N PRO A 109 -38.99 -12.10 10.45
CA PRO A 109 -38.19 -13.11 11.14
C PRO A 109 -36.83 -12.49 11.46
N SER A 110 -36.56 -12.26 12.75
CA SER A 110 -35.30 -11.65 13.18
C SER A 110 -34.16 -12.60 12.86
N LEU A 111 -33.27 -12.21 11.94
CA LEU A 111 -32.05 -12.96 11.69
C LEU A 111 -31.21 -12.96 12.97
N ASP A 112 -30.91 -14.13 13.53
CA ASP A 112 -30.07 -14.23 14.72
C ASP A 112 -28.59 -14.00 14.37
N CYS A 113 -28.22 -12.74 14.21
CA CYS A 113 -26.85 -12.34 13.96
C CYS A 113 -25.91 -12.60 15.16
N ALA A 114 -26.44 -13.02 16.32
CA ALA A 114 -25.60 -13.44 17.44
C ALA A 114 -24.82 -14.72 17.12
N THR A 115 -25.21 -15.49 16.11
CA THR A 115 -24.43 -16.64 15.59
C THR A 115 -23.21 -16.21 14.76
N LEU A 116 -23.14 -14.96 14.28
CA LEU A 116 -22.09 -14.44 13.41
C LEU A 116 -20.94 -13.74 14.14
N ARG A 117 -20.79 -13.97 15.46
CA ARG A 117 -19.87 -13.23 16.36
C ARG A 117 -18.39 -13.21 15.95
N ASN A 118 -17.93 -14.13 15.10
CA ASN A 118 -16.52 -14.23 14.71
C ASN A 118 -16.30 -13.91 13.23
N PHE A 119 -16.34 -12.63 12.88
CA PHE A 119 -16.07 -12.16 11.52
C PHE A 119 -14.69 -12.58 11.00
N SER A 120 -13.69 -12.63 11.87
CA SER A 120 -12.35 -13.11 11.49
C SER A 120 -12.37 -14.56 11.03
N GLN A 121 -13.16 -15.42 11.67
CA GLN A 121 -13.32 -16.82 11.26
C GLN A 121 -14.14 -16.93 9.97
N LEU A 122 -15.19 -16.13 9.81
CA LEU A 122 -15.99 -16.08 8.58
C LEU A 122 -15.12 -15.70 7.38
N VAL A 123 -14.34 -14.62 7.48
CA VAL A 123 -13.40 -14.18 6.44
C VAL A 123 -12.39 -15.28 6.12
N ARG A 124 -11.84 -15.96 7.15
CA ARG A 124 -10.86 -17.04 6.95
C ARG A 124 -11.42 -18.27 6.26
N ARG A 125 -12.71 -18.54 6.41
CA ARG A 125 -13.37 -19.73 5.87
C ARG A 125 -13.91 -19.51 4.46
N HIS A 126 -14.47 -18.33 4.20
CA HIS A 126 -15.15 -18.03 2.94
C HIS A 126 -14.22 -17.43 1.88
N ARG A 127 -13.06 -16.88 2.27
CA ARG A 127 -12.06 -16.43 1.30
C ARG A 127 -11.10 -17.56 0.94
N ALA A 128 -10.79 -17.66 -0.35
CA ALA A 128 -9.89 -18.65 -0.89
C ALA A 128 -8.47 -18.53 -0.25
N PRO A 129 -7.86 -19.65 0.14
CA PRO A 129 -6.44 -19.69 0.49
C PRO A 129 -5.57 -19.44 -0.74
N CYS A 130 -4.28 -19.16 -0.52
CA CYS A 130 -3.35 -18.78 -1.59
C CYS A 130 -3.25 -19.81 -2.72
N ASP A 131 -3.20 -21.09 -2.38
CA ASP A 131 -3.06 -22.22 -3.30
C ASP A 131 -4.29 -22.43 -4.19
N GLN A 132 -5.45 -21.92 -3.74
CA GLN A 132 -6.70 -21.89 -4.51
C GLN A 132 -6.91 -20.56 -5.24
N LEU A 133 -6.07 -19.56 -5.01
CA LEU A 133 -6.18 -18.23 -5.64
C LEU A 133 -5.16 -18.05 -6.78
N ILE A 134 -3.92 -18.46 -6.55
CA ILE A 134 -2.78 -18.24 -7.45
C ILE A 134 -1.95 -19.51 -7.64
N THR A 135 -1.50 -19.75 -8.87
CA THR A 135 -0.68 -20.92 -9.21
C THR A 135 0.32 -20.62 -10.33
N GLY A 136 1.29 -21.52 -10.54
CA GLY A 136 2.25 -21.42 -11.64
C GLY A 136 3.14 -20.18 -11.58
N CYS A 137 3.59 -19.80 -10.38
CA CYS A 137 4.42 -18.62 -10.19
C CYS A 137 5.83 -18.79 -10.76
N GLN A 138 6.29 -17.76 -11.47
CA GLN A 138 7.59 -17.70 -12.08
C GLN A 138 8.16 -16.30 -11.91
N TRP A 139 9.37 -16.23 -11.35
CA TRP A 139 10.17 -15.02 -11.33
C TRP A 139 11.26 -15.19 -12.37
N GLN A 140 11.36 -14.25 -13.32
CA GLN A 140 12.27 -14.36 -14.45
C GLN A 140 11.98 -15.64 -15.26
N ARG A 141 12.86 -16.65 -15.15
CA ARG A 141 12.73 -17.97 -15.78
C ARG A 141 12.56 -19.09 -14.74
N GLU A 142 12.63 -18.77 -13.47
CA GLU A 142 12.63 -19.74 -12.37
C GLU A 142 11.22 -19.87 -11.77
N SER A 143 10.69 -21.09 -11.80
CA SER A 143 9.43 -21.42 -11.16
C SER A 143 9.61 -21.53 -9.64
N PHE A 144 8.65 -21.03 -8.89
CA PHE A 144 8.64 -21.12 -7.43
C PHE A 144 7.24 -21.42 -6.90
N ASP A 145 7.16 -21.90 -5.66
CA ASP A 145 5.89 -22.07 -4.96
C ASP A 145 5.29 -20.70 -4.63
N CYS A 146 4.15 -20.38 -5.25
CA CYS A 146 3.45 -19.11 -5.07
C CYS A 146 3.31 -18.75 -3.59
N CYS A 147 2.82 -19.67 -2.77
CA CYS A 147 2.44 -19.40 -1.38
C CYS A 147 3.63 -19.36 -0.43
N ARG A 148 4.84 -19.64 -0.94
CA ARG A 148 6.09 -19.40 -0.25
C ARG A 148 6.53 -17.93 -0.29
N LEU A 149 6.21 -17.19 -1.36
CA LEU A 149 6.59 -15.77 -1.50
C LEU A 149 5.39 -14.81 -1.39
N PHE A 150 4.21 -15.25 -1.79
CA PHE A 150 2.97 -14.51 -1.59
C PHE A 150 2.43 -14.77 -0.19
N HIS A 151 2.82 -13.93 0.75
CA HIS A 151 2.42 -14.05 2.14
C HIS A 151 1.07 -13.39 2.39
N PRO A 152 0.27 -13.89 3.36
CA PRO A 152 -1.00 -13.27 3.68
C PRO A 152 -0.79 -11.86 4.25
N LEU A 153 -1.56 -10.90 3.74
CA LEU A 153 -1.63 -9.52 4.21
C LEU A 153 -3.09 -9.21 4.55
N ASN A 154 -3.32 -8.67 5.74
CA ASN A 154 -4.66 -8.21 6.14
C ASN A 154 -4.86 -6.80 5.59
N THR A 155 -5.95 -6.62 4.84
CA THR A 155 -6.35 -5.35 4.25
C THR A 155 -7.78 -5.01 4.67
N GLU A 156 -8.29 -3.85 4.27
CA GLU A 156 -9.70 -3.50 4.46
C GLU A 156 -10.67 -4.39 3.66
N PHE A 157 -10.19 -5.09 2.62
CA PHE A 157 -10.96 -6.07 1.84
C PHE A 157 -10.87 -7.49 2.42
N GLY A 158 -10.34 -7.63 3.63
CA GLY A 158 -10.00 -8.92 4.22
C GLY A 158 -8.60 -9.40 3.82
N ARG A 159 -8.45 -10.72 3.72
CA ARG A 159 -7.15 -11.34 3.45
C ARG A 159 -6.81 -11.26 1.96
N CYS A 160 -5.63 -10.72 1.69
CA CYS A 160 -4.97 -10.74 0.39
C CYS A 160 -3.62 -11.46 0.51
N TYR A 161 -2.97 -11.70 -0.62
CA TYR A 161 -1.65 -12.33 -0.68
C TYR A 161 -0.67 -11.44 -1.42
N SER A 162 0.46 -11.17 -0.78
CA SER A 162 1.39 -10.13 -1.21
C SER A 162 2.81 -10.65 -1.31
N VAL A 163 3.47 -10.31 -2.42
CA VAL A 163 4.91 -10.51 -2.60
C VAL A 163 5.63 -9.18 -2.51
N ASN A 164 6.88 -9.18 -2.03
CA ASN A 164 7.70 -7.98 -1.82
C ASN A 164 7.12 -6.93 -0.84
N ALA A 165 6.09 -7.28 -0.07
CA ALA A 165 5.59 -6.46 1.04
C ALA A 165 6.36 -6.76 2.34
N ALA A 166 6.67 -5.72 3.12
CA ALA A 166 7.24 -5.86 4.47
C ALA A 166 6.18 -6.23 5.50
N ASN A 167 4.95 -5.75 5.30
CA ASN A 167 3.84 -5.97 6.22
C ASN A 167 3.12 -7.27 5.84
N PHE A 168 3.63 -8.43 6.28
CA PHE A 168 2.91 -9.69 6.09
C PHE A 168 2.62 -10.37 7.43
N TYR A 169 1.57 -11.17 7.45
CA TYR A 169 1.16 -11.95 8.60
C TYR A 169 1.88 -13.30 8.60
N GLY A 170 2.76 -13.55 9.57
CA GLY A 170 3.50 -14.80 9.70
C GLY A 170 4.67 -14.68 10.66
N SER A 171 5.11 -15.81 11.23
CA SER A 171 6.22 -15.82 12.17
C SER A 171 7.53 -15.43 11.47
N PRO A 172 8.33 -14.49 12.03
CA PRO A 172 9.66 -14.17 11.51
C PRO A 172 10.67 -15.35 11.63
N SER A 173 10.26 -16.49 12.19
CA SER A 173 11.08 -17.71 12.33
C SER A 173 11.44 -18.35 10.99
N THR A 174 10.66 -18.12 9.94
CA THR A 174 11.10 -18.34 8.56
C THR A 174 11.68 -17.01 8.08
N GLY A 175 13.01 -16.92 7.96
CA GLY A 175 13.73 -15.67 7.66
C GLY A 175 13.10 -14.79 6.58
N ARG A 176 13.42 -13.49 6.62
CA ARG A 176 12.83 -12.44 5.76
C ARG A 176 12.71 -12.94 4.31
N PRO A 177 11.51 -12.91 3.71
CA PRO A 177 11.30 -13.45 2.38
C PRO A 177 12.23 -12.78 1.38
N SER A 178 12.77 -13.58 0.47
CA SER A 178 13.70 -13.10 -0.55
C SER A 178 13.00 -12.06 -1.41
N LYS A 179 13.52 -10.83 -1.39
CA LYS A 179 13.02 -9.75 -2.25
C LYS A 179 13.30 -10.09 -3.70
N LEU A 180 12.28 -9.93 -4.54
CA LEU A 180 12.46 -9.98 -5.98
C LEU A 180 13.19 -8.71 -6.42
N VAL A 181 14.45 -8.88 -6.85
CA VAL A 181 15.34 -7.78 -7.26
C VAL A 181 15.77 -8.00 -8.70
N SER A 182 15.80 -6.92 -9.46
CA SER A 182 16.27 -6.86 -10.84
C SER A 182 17.56 -6.05 -10.90
N ASN A 183 18.46 -6.40 -11.81
CA ASN A 183 19.72 -5.69 -12.00
C ASN A 183 20.18 -5.79 -13.45
N ARG A 184 21.33 -5.19 -13.75
CA ARG A 184 21.91 -5.21 -15.10
C ARG A 184 22.12 -6.62 -15.66
N ALA A 185 22.47 -7.60 -14.83
CA ALA A 185 22.73 -8.97 -15.25
C ALA A 185 21.45 -9.76 -15.50
N THR A 186 20.42 -9.55 -14.67
CA THR A 186 19.12 -10.24 -14.78
C THR A 186 18.15 -9.55 -15.74
N GLY A 187 18.40 -8.29 -16.09
CA GLY A 187 17.54 -7.48 -16.95
C GLY A 187 16.26 -7.01 -16.23
N PRO A 188 15.24 -6.56 -16.98
CA PRO A 188 13.96 -6.17 -16.41
C PRO A 188 13.29 -7.34 -15.67
N GLY A 189 12.85 -7.10 -14.44
CA GLY A 189 12.13 -8.09 -13.65
C GLY A 189 10.83 -8.51 -14.30
N LYS A 190 10.55 -9.83 -14.32
CA LYS A 190 9.32 -10.38 -14.87
C LYS A 190 8.71 -11.38 -13.88
N LEU A 191 7.58 -11.01 -13.29
CA LEU A 191 6.76 -11.91 -12.49
C LEU A 191 5.60 -12.43 -13.34
N ARG A 192 5.37 -13.74 -13.32
CA ARG A 192 4.24 -14.40 -14.00
C ARG A 192 3.58 -15.35 -13.02
N PHE A 193 2.26 -15.38 -13.03
CA PHE A 193 1.46 -16.36 -12.30
C PHE A 193 0.11 -16.49 -13.01
N ARG A 194 -0.65 -17.52 -12.64
CA ARG A 194 -2.02 -17.74 -13.08
C ARG A 194 -2.95 -17.53 -11.89
N VAL A 195 -4.12 -16.99 -12.17
CA VAL A 195 -5.20 -16.83 -11.19
C VAL A 195 -6.21 -17.95 -11.41
N LEU A 196 -6.74 -18.48 -10.33
CA LEU A 196 -7.73 -19.57 -10.35
C LEU A 196 -9.17 -19.06 -10.14
N GLU A 197 -9.29 -17.85 -9.59
CA GLU A 197 -10.55 -17.12 -9.36
C GLU A 197 -10.41 -15.69 -9.90
N ASP A 198 -11.51 -14.94 -9.87
CA ASP A 198 -11.49 -13.50 -10.13
C ASP A 198 -10.72 -12.77 -9.03
N VAL A 199 -9.75 -11.93 -9.42
CA VAL A 199 -8.88 -11.22 -8.47
C VAL A 199 -8.73 -9.75 -8.81
N GLN A 200 -8.50 -8.96 -7.77
CA GLN A 200 -8.03 -7.59 -7.86
C GLN A 200 -6.54 -7.57 -7.54
N LEU A 201 -5.74 -7.11 -8.50
CA LEU A 201 -4.31 -6.86 -8.35
C LEU A 201 -4.08 -5.43 -7.89
N TYR A 202 -3.12 -5.25 -6.99
CA TYR A 202 -2.64 -3.95 -6.54
C TYR A 202 -1.12 -3.88 -6.65
N LEU A 203 -0.63 -2.78 -7.19
CA LEU A 203 0.78 -2.41 -7.26
C LEU A 203 1.05 -1.32 -6.23
N HIS A 204 2.02 -1.55 -5.35
CA HIS A 204 2.30 -0.62 -4.27
C HIS A 204 3.76 -0.75 -3.78
N ASP A 205 4.17 0.13 -2.87
CA ASP A 205 5.49 0.08 -2.24
C ASP A 205 5.57 -1.02 -1.17
N GLU A 206 6.78 -1.31 -0.67
CA GLU A 206 7.03 -2.37 0.31
C GLU A 206 6.23 -2.20 1.61
N PHE A 207 5.94 -0.97 2.03
CA PHE A 207 5.35 -0.68 3.35
C PHE A 207 3.87 -0.28 3.28
N SER A 208 3.30 -0.09 2.10
CA SER A 208 1.87 0.16 1.95
C SER A 208 1.05 -1.13 1.95
N VAL A 209 -0.25 -0.94 2.20
CA VAL A 209 -1.27 -1.98 2.23
C VAL A 209 -2.39 -1.55 1.28
N PRO A 210 -2.96 -2.46 0.45
CA PRO A 210 -4.08 -2.14 -0.42
C PRO A 210 -5.27 -1.53 0.30
N HIS A 211 -5.90 -0.53 -0.34
CA HIS A 211 -7.10 0.16 0.14
C HIS A 211 -7.98 0.68 -1.02
N ALA A 212 -9.18 1.15 -0.73
CA ALA A 212 -10.26 1.48 -1.69
C ALA A 212 -9.93 2.67 -2.55
N PHE A 213 -9.14 3.58 -2.00
CA PHE A 213 -8.71 4.82 -2.65
C PHE A 213 -7.38 4.68 -3.41
N VAL A 214 -6.88 3.46 -3.63
CA VAL A 214 -5.71 3.26 -4.52
C VAL A 214 -6.05 3.75 -5.93
N ASP A 215 -5.10 4.45 -6.54
CA ASP A 215 -5.21 4.96 -7.92
C ASP A 215 -5.57 3.82 -8.89
N ARG A 216 -6.44 4.12 -9.86
CA ARG A 216 -6.87 3.16 -10.89
C ARG A 216 -5.71 2.64 -11.74
N SER A 217 -4.64 3.41 -11.89
CA SER A 217 -3.42 2.99 -12.60
C SER A 217 -2.59 1.96 -11.82
N LEU A 218 -2.81 1.85 -10.51
CA LEU A 218 -2.10 0.95 -9.60
C LEU A 218 -2.95 -0.25 -9.17
N ARG A 219 -4.13 -0.43 -9.76
CA ARG A 219 -4.99 -1.59 -9.51
C ARG A 219 -5.58 -2.11 -10.80
N GLU A 220 -5.68 -3.42 -10.94
CA GLU A 220 -6.26 -4.05 -12.12
C GLU A 220 -7.12 -5.26 -11.72
N THR A 221 -8.33 -5.34 -12.26
CA THR A 221 -9.19 -6.52 -12.08
C THR A 221 -8.83 -7.56 -13.14
N VAL A 222 -8.49 -8.77 -12.69
CA VAL A 222 -8.18 -9.91 -13.55
C VAL A 222 -9.22 -10.99 -13.30
N LEU A 223 -10.17 -11.07 -14.22
CA LEU A 223 -11.16 -12.14 -14.27
C LEU A 223 -10.52 -13.44 -14.72
N TRP A 224 -11.09 -14.55 -14.28
CA TRP A 224 -10.69 -15.90 -14.64
C TRP A 224 -10.70 -16.09 -16.16
N GLY A 225 -9.68 -16.79 -16.67
CA GLY A 225 -9.47 -16.99 -18.11
C GLY A 225 -8.88 -15.78 -18.86
N MET A 226 -8.79 -14.58 -18.25
CA MET A 226 -8.14 -13.45 -18.88
C MET A 226 -6.62 -13.54 -18.83
N ARG A 227 -5.98 -13.01 -19.87
CA ARG A 227 -4.53 -12.76 -19.89
C ARG A 227 -4.27 -11.27 -19.84
N LYS A 228 -3.57 -10.83 -18.79
CA LYS A 228 -3.15 -9.43 -18.60
C LYS A 228 -1.63 -9.35 -18.52
N GLU A 229 -1.07 -8.30 -19.12
CA GLU A 229 0.34 -7.97 -19.05
C GLU A 229 0.44 -6.51 -18.63
N ILE A 230 1.11 -6.26 -17.50
CA ILE A 230 1.24 -4.94 -16.90
C ILE A 230 2.72 -4.58 -16.91
N ALA A 231 3.06 -3.47 -17.58
CA ALA A 231 4.41 -2.94 -17.63
C ALA A 231 4.51 -1.71 -16.72
N VAL A 232 5.47 -1.73 -15.80
CA VAL A 232 5.66 -0.66 -14.82
C VAL A 232 7.11 -0.17 -14.84
N ARG A 233 7.30 1.11 -14.54
CA ARG A 233 8.62 1.69 -14.28
C ARG A 233 8.72 1.99 -12.79
N VAL A 234 9.64 1.31 -12.11
CA VAL A 234 9.94 1.56 -10.70
C VAL A 234 10.97 2.67 -10.60
N ILE A 235 10.74 3.62 -9.69
CA ILE A 235 11.69 4.65 -9.32
C ILE A 235 11.89 4.51 -7.81
N GLU A 236 13.09 4.11 -7.40
CA GLU A 236 13.43 4.01 -5.97
C GLU A 236 13.89 5.37 -5.45
N MET A 237 13.48 5.69 -4.23
CA MET A 237 13.87 6.89 -3.52
C MET A 237 14.66 6.51 -2.30
N GLU A 238 15.92 6.97 -2.24
CA GLU A 238 16.80 6.74 -1.10
C GLU A 238 17.08 8.05 -0.36
N ASN A 239 16.96 8.01 0.96
CA ASN A 239 17.31 9.13 1.82
C ASN A 239 18.79 9.05 2.19
N LYS A 240 19.54 10.15 1.98
CA LYS A 240 20.89 10.27 2.54
C LYS A 240 20.86 10.22 4.07
N GLY A 241 21.94 9.74 4.68
CA GLY A 241 22.08 9.68 6.15
C GLY A 241 21.84 11.02 6.85
N THR A 242 22.22 12.14 6.22
CA THR A 242 22.01 13.50 6.74
C THR A 242 20.54 13.87 6.93
N VAL A 243 19.62 13.20 6.23
CA VAL A 243 18.17 13.41 6.42
C VAL A 243 17.75 13.00 7.83
N GLN A 244 18.41 12.02 8.45
CA GLN A 244 18.08 11.57 9.80
C GLN A 244 18.33 12.64 10.86
N GLU A 245 19.31 13.53 10.63
CA GLU A 245 19.69 14.62 11.54
C GLU A 245 18.64 15.74 11.59
N LEU A 246 17.82 15.87 10.54
CA LEU A 246 16.76 16.87 10.51
C LEU A 246 15.57 16.43 11.38
N PRO A 247 15.01 17.32 12.21
CA PRO A 247 13.88 16.97 13.04
C PRO A 247 12.62 16.70 12.19
N ILE A 248 11.71 15.87 12.71
CA ILE A 248 10.48 15.42 12.01
C ILE A 248 9.71 16.59 11.39
N TRP A 249 9.54 17.69 12.13
CA TRP A 249 8.80 18.89 11.68
C TRP A 249 9.44 19.61 10.49
N ARG A 250 10.75 19.46 10.25
CA ARG A 250 11.42 20.00 9.06
C ARG A 250 11.29 19.10 7.84
N ARG A 251 11.12 17.80 8.05
CA ARG A 251 11.01 16.80 6.97
C ARG A 251 9.58 16.57 6.50
N ASN A 252 8.59 16.87 7.34
CA ASN A 252 7.17 16.53 7.15
C ASN A 252 6.89 15.03 6.96
N CYS A 253 7.89 14.17 7.19
CA CYS A 253 7.80 12.72 7.09
C CYS A 253 8.58 12.08 8.24
N ARG A 254 8.23 10.82 8.55
CA ARG A 254 8.80 10.04 9.64
C ARG A 254 9.53 8.83 9.09
N PHE A 255 10.60 8.44 9.76
CA PHE A 255 11.18 7.12 9.57
C PHE A 255 10.33 6.05 10.27
N PRO A 256 10.34 4.79 9.79
CA PRO A 256 9.55 3.70 10.38
C PRO A 256 9.79 3.46 11.88
N TRP A 257 10.97 3.82 12.39
CA TRP A 257 11.35 3.66 13.80
C TRP A 257 11.04 4.89 14.67
N GLU A 258 10.49 5.97 14.10
CA GLU A 258 10.21 7.20 14.83
C GLU A 258 8.79 7.21 15.43
N VAL A 259 8.72 7.11 16.76
CA VAL A 259 7.46 7.15 17.52
C VAL A 259 7.07 8.58 17.96
N VAL A 260 5.77 8.87 18.01
CA VAL A 260 5.24 10.11 18.59
C VAL A 260 5.51 10.08 20.11
N GLY A 261 6.37 10.96 20.62
CA GLY A 261 6.63 11.11 22.07
C GLY A 261 8.09 10.92 22.53
N GLY A 262 9.02 10.60 21.63
CA GLY A 262 10.45 10.42 21.95
C GLY A 262 11.29 11.70 21.97
N GLY A 263 10.70 12.86 22.29
CA GLY A 263 11.43 14.12 22.44
C GLY A 263 12.15 14.17 23.78
N LYS A 264 13.31 13.52 23.91
CA LYS A 264 14.35 14.04 24.81
C LYS A 264 15.09 15.11 24.02
N HIS A 265 14.69 16.36 24.22
CA HIS A 265 15.55 17.50 23.95
C HIS A 265 16.86 17.31 24.74
N PRO A 266 18.06 17.41 24.12
CA PRO A 266 19.18 18.02 24.81
C PRO A 266 18.92 19.51 25.02
#